data_AF-A0A6N6Q715-F1
#
_entry.id   AF-A0A6N6Q715-F1
#
_cell.length_a   1.000
_cell.length_b   1.000
_cell.length_c   1.000
_cell.angle_alpha   90.00
_cell.angle_beta   90.00
_cell.angle_gamma   90.00
#
_symmetry.space_group_name_H-M   'P 1'
#
loop_
_entity.id
_entity.type
_entity.pdbx_description
1 polymer ?
#
loop_
_entity_poly.entity_id
_entity_poly.type
_entity_poly.pdbx_seq_one_letter_code
_entity_poly.pdbx_strand_id
1 'polypeptide(L)'
;SDGDIVAYRFRKHGLGPIVGQRSWGGVVGIRGTLPLLDGGFLNRPEYSRFDLEAREWIMEGVGVEPDIAVDNDPAREFAGTDDQLDRAIAEILAKLAAKPVVVPNPPKYPDKRK
;
A
#
# COMPACT_ATOMS: atom_id res chain seq x y z
N SER A 1 -10.01 0.39 1.35
CA SER A 1 -10.08 1.86 1.30
C SER A 1 -8.80 2.37 0.63
N ASP A 2 -8.29 3.54 0.99
CA ASP A 2 -7.08 4.10 0.35
C ASP A 2 -5.84 3.21 0.48
N GLY A 3 -5.77 2.31 1.48
CA GLY A 3 -4.72 1.29 1.59
C GLY A 3 -4.65 0.32 0.41
N ASP A 4 -5.80 -0.14 -0.11
CA ASP A 4 -5.85 -0.98 -1.32
C ASP A 4 -5.31 -0.20 -2.54
N ILE A 5 -5.59 1.11 -2.60
CA ILE A 5 -5.17 1.98 -3.71
C ILE A 5 -3.67 2.19 -3.70
N VAL A 6 -3.07 2.37 -2.52
CA VAL A 6 -1.63 2.46 -2.34
C VAL A 6 -0.97 1.17 -2.83
N ALA A 7 -1.45 0.01 -2.40
CA ALA A 7 -0.95 -1.29 -2.83
C ALA A 7 -1.05 -1.47 -4.35
N TYR A 8 -2.22 -1.23 -4.93
CA TYR A 8 -2.42 -1.33 -6.37
C TYR A 8 -1.47 -0.41 -7.16
N ARG A 9 -1.34 0.86 -6.76
CA ARG A 9 -0.46 1.81 -7.44
C ARG A 9 1.00 1.45 -7.29
N PHE A 10 1.41 0.96 -6.12
CA PHE A 10 2.78 0.50 -5.89
C PHE A 10 3.18 -0.61 -6.88
N ARG A 11 2.30 -1.60 -7.06
CA ARG A 11 2.44 -2.64 -8.09
C ARG A 11 2.39 -2.05 -9.50
N LYS A 12 1.38 -1.24 -9.82
CA LYS A 12 1.16 -0.69 -11.17
C LYS A 12 2.36 0.12 -11.68
N HIS A 13 3.03 0.83 -10.78
CA HIS A 13 4.22 1.62 -11.09
C HIS A 13 5.54 0.85 -10.93
N GLY A 14 5.50 -0.44 -10.58
CA GLY A 14 6.69 -1.28 -10.45
C GLY A 14 7.66 -0.78 -9.38
N LEU A 15 7.15 -0.18 -8.29
CA LEU A 15 7.99 0.43 -7.24
C LEU A 15 8.70 -0.62 -6.38
N GLY A 16 8.22 -1.86 -6.40
CA GLY A 16 8.79 -2.99 -5.68
C GLY A 16 7.75 -4.11 -5.53
N PRO A 17 8.14 -5.23 -4.88
CA PRO A 17 7.20 -6.28 -4.51
C PRO A 17 6.38 -5.86 -3.29
N ILE A 18 5.15 -6.35 -3.21
CA ILE A 18 4.26 -6.24 -2.05
C ILE A 18 4.39 -7.53 -1.24
N VAL A 19 4.70 -7.40 0.05
CA VAL A 19 4.80 -8.52 1.00
C VAL A 19 3.63 -8.42 1.97
N GLY A 20 2.96 -9.54 2.25
CA GLY A 20 1.91 -9.61 3.26
C GLY A 20 0.73 -10.50 2.87
N GLN A 21 -0.47 -10.07 3.20
CA GLN A 21 -1.73 -10.73 2.85
C GLN A 21 -2.56 -9.88 1.87
N ARG A 22 -3.55 -10.51 1.22
CA ARG A 22 -4.51 -9.83 0.36
C ARG A 22 -5.22 -8.72 1.14
N SER A 23 -5.30 -7.54 0.55
CA SER A 23 -5.99 -6.41 1.17
C SER A 23 -7.52 -6.57 1.15
N TRP A 24 -8.22 -5.67 1.86
CA TRP A 24 -9.66 -5.81 2.12
C TRP A 24 -10.56 -5.76 0.88
N GLY A 25 -10.28 -4.84 -0.06
CA GLY A 25 -11.09 -4.69 -1.27
C GLY A 25 -12.29 -3.75 -1.16
N GLY A 26 -12.42 -2.93 -0.12
CA GLY A 26 -13.47 -1.90 -0.07
C GLY A 26 -12.94 -0.54 -0.51
N VAL A 27 -13.03 -0.21 -1.80
CA VAL A 27 -12.48 1.01 -2.42
C VAL A 27 -13.55 1.98 -2.91
N VAL A 28 -14.84 1.67 -2.73
CA VAL A 28 -15.91 2.64 -2.97
C VAL A 28 -15.90 3.69 -1.86
N GLY A 29 -15.55 4.92 -2.23
CA GLY A 29 -15.51 6.07 -1.35
C GLY A 29 -16.90 6.54 -0.97
N ILE A 30 -16.95 7.19 0.19
CA ILE A 30 -18.12 7.84 0.76
C ILE A 30 -17.92 9.36 0.75
N ARG A 31 -19.00 10.11 0.61
CA ARG A 31 -19.05 11.53 0.99
C ARG A 31 -19.97 11.65 2.18
N GLY A 32 -19.57 12.47 3.16
CA GLY A 32 -20.39 12.68 4.35
C GLY A 32 -21.75 13.28 3.97
N THR A 33 -22.80 12.80 4.61
CA THR A 33 -24.11 13.45 4.56
C THR A 33 -24.18 14.56 5.62
N LEU A 34 -25.10 15.51 5.43
CA LEU A 34 -25.56 16.29 6.58
C LEU A 34 -26.13 15.34 7.65
N PRO A 35 -26.05 15.68 8.95
CA PRO A 35 -26.67 14.88 10.00
C PRO A 35 -28.17 14.69 9.74
N LEU A 36 -28.68 13.51 10.07
CA LEU A 36 -30.10 13.23 10.08
C LEU A 36 -30.78 13.96 11.25
N LEU A 37 -32.12 13.92 11.29
CA LEU A 37 -32.92 14.65 12.30
C LEU A 37 -32.54 14.29 13.76
N ASP A 38 -32.09 13.06 13.98
CA ASP A 38 -31.64 12.54 15.28
C ASP A 38 -30.13 12.72 15.53
N GLY A 39 -29.41 13.35 14.60
CA GLY A 39 -27.95 13.51 14.64
C GLY A 39 -27.16 12.33 14.08
N GLY A 40 -27.83 11.30 13.56
CA GLY A 40 -27.17 10.18 12.88
C GLY A 40 -26.48 10.59 11.57
N PHE A 41 -25.55 9.76 11.10
CA PHE A 41 -24.85 9.96 9.82
C PHE A 41 -25.08 8.76 8.91
N LEU A 42 -25.30 9.03 7.61
CA LEU A 42 -25.42 8.00 6.59
C LEU A 42 -24.15 7.95 5.76
N ASN A 43 -23.48 6.80 5.75
CA ASN A 43 -22.35 6.54 4.85
C ASN A 43 -22.85 5.75 3.65
N ARG A 44 -22.90 6.38 2.48
CA ARG A 44 -23.30 5.75 1.23
C ARG A 44 -22.09 5.59 0.30
N PRO A 45 -21.84 4.40 -0.27
CA PRO A 45 -20.84 4.21 -1.31
C PRO A 45 -21.25 4.98 -2.57
N GLU A 46 -20.40 5.90 -3.06
CA GLU A 46 -20.77 6.85 -4.12
C GLU A 46 -19.82 6.86 -5.32
N TYR A 47 -18.52 6.67 -5.12
CA TYR A 47 -17.54 6.76 -6.19
C TYR A 47 -16.44 5.74 -5.98
N SER A 48 -16.09 5.04 -7.05
CA SER A 48 -15.01 4.06 -7.05
C SER A 48 -14.10 4.27 -8.26
N ARG A 49 -12.97 3.58 -8.26
CA ARG A 49 -11.96 3.65 -9.31
C ARG A 49 -12.04 2.37 -10.14
N PHE A 50 -12.34 2.51 -11.42
CA PHE A 50 -12.18 1.47 -12.42
C PHE A 50 -10.81 1.61 -13.12
N ASP A 51 -10.46 0.67 -13.99
CA ASP A 51 -9.23 0.69 -14.76
C ASP A 51 -9.16 1.83 -15.79
N LEU A 52 -8.02 2.02 -16.45
CA LEU A 52 -7.87 3.14 -17.39
C LEU A 52 -8.78 3.00 -18.63
N GLU A 53 -9.22 1.78 -18.96
CA GLU A 53 -10.10 1.50 -20.10
C GLU A 53 -11.58 1.41 -19.71
N ALA A 54 -11.91 1.62 -18.42
CA ALA A 54 -13.27 1.55 -17.88
C ALA A 54 -14.00 0.22 -18.12
N ARG A 55 -13.26 -0.89 -18.05
CA ARG A 55 -13.74 -2.26 -18.23
C ARG A 55 -13.97 -3.00 -16.92
N GLU A 56 -13.21 -2.69 -15.88
CA GLU A 56 -13.24 -3.47 -14.64
C GLU A 56 -13.10 -2.63 -13.36
N TRP A 57 -13.75 -3.10 -12.30
CA TRP A 57 -13.51 -2.63 -10.94
C TRP A 57 -12.29 -3.36 -10.38
N ILE A 58 -11.12 -2.73 -10.45
CA ILE A 58 -9.83 -3.41 -10.26
C ILE A 58 -9.64 -3.98 -8.86
N MET A 59 -10.25 -3.37 -7.84
CA MET A 59 -9.99 -3.69 -6.43
C MET A 59 -11.28 -3.95 -5.63
N GLU A 60 -12.43 -3.46 -6.08
CA GLU A 60 -13.67 -3.51 -5.30
C GLU A 60 -14.15 -4.97 -5.13
N GLY A 61 -14.39 -5.39 -3.90
CA GLY A 61 -14.84 -6.74 -3.54
C GLY A 61 -13.74 -7.81 -3.54
N VAL A 62 -12.52 -7.49 -4.02
CA VAL A 62 -11.42 -8.48 -4.15
C VAL A 62 -10.18 -8.05 -3.36
N GLY A 63 -9.81 -6.78 -3.45
CA GLY A 63 -8.57 -6.24 -2.88
C GLY A 63 -7.37 -6.37 -3.81
N VAL A 64 -6.18 -6.33 -3.24
CA VAL A 64 -4.90 -6.42 -3.93
C VAL A 64 -4.14 -7.59 -3.33
N GLU A 65 -3.86 -8.60 -4.16
CA GLU A 65 -2.98 -9.70 -3.77
C GLU A 65 -1.56 -9.19 -3.49
N PRO A 66 -0.81 -9.79 -2.56
CA PRO A 66 0.63 -9.53 -2.43
C PRO A 66 1.40 -10.23 -3.56
N ASP A 67 2.63 -9.78 -3.83
CA ASP A 67 3.55 -10.52 -4.71
C ASP A 67 4.23 -11.66 -3.93
N ILE A 68 4.39 -11.48 -2.61
CA ILE A 68 4.93 -12.46 -1.68
C ILE A 68 3.93 -12.61 -0.53
N ALA A 69 3.16 -13.70 -0.56
CA ALA A 69 2.22 -14.01 0.50
C ALA A 69 2.95 -14.47 1.77
N VAL A 70 2.66 -13.81 2.89
CA VAL A 70 3.18 -14.15 4.21
C VAL A 70 2.07 -13.91 5.22
N ASP A 71 1.74 -14.93 5.99
CA ASP A 71 0.82 -14.82 7.12
C ASP A 71 1.63 -14.63 8.40
N ASN A 72 1.21 -13.72 9.27
CA ASN A 72 1.83 -13.59 10.58
C ASN A 72 1.30 -14.70 11.48
N ASP A 73 2.19 -15.56 11.99
CA ASP A 73 1.77 -16.54 12.98
C ASP A 73 1.28 -15.80 14.25
N PRO A 74 0.05 -16.04 14.73
CA PRO A 74 -0.50 -15.26 15.83
C PRO A 74 0.29 -15.39 17.15
N ALA A 75 0.91 -16.55 17.40
CA ALA A 75 1.71 -16.74 18.61
C ALA A 75 3.06 -16.03 18.51
N ARG A 76 3.67 -16.05 17.32
CA ARG A 76 4.92 -15.31 17.06
C ARG A 76 4.70 -13.81 17.07
N GLU A 77 3.64 -13.32 16.44
CA GLU A 77 3.26 -11.91 16.45
C GLU A 77 3.00 -11.43 17.88
N PHE A 78 2.26 -12.20 18.67
CA PHE A 78 2.06 -11.93 20.09
C PHE A 78 3.38 -11.89 20.89
N ALA A 79 4.34 -12.75 20.54
CA ALA A 79 5.68 -12.75 21.11
C ALA A 79 6.59 -11.62 20.57
N GLY A 80 6.08 -10.73 19.70
CA GLY A 80 6.80 -9.58 19.15
C GLY A 80 7.60 -9.86 17.88
N THR A 81 7.39 -11.00 17.22
CA THR A 81 8.03 -11.35 15.95
C THR A 81 7.07 -11.11 14.79
N ASP A 82 7.43 -10.24 13.86
CA ASP A 82 6.62 -9.91 12.67
C ASP A 82 7.19 -10.62 11.43
N ASP A 83 6.56 -11.72 11.02
CA ASP A 83 7.02 -12.55 9.91
C ASP A 83 6.96 -11.80 8.56
N GLN A 84 5.98 -10.91 8.36
CA GLN A 84 5.86 -10.07 7.16
C GLN A 84 7.01 -9.08 7.06
N LEU A 85 7.34 -8.40 8.17
CA LEU A 85 8.45 -7.45 8.24
C LEU A 85 9.79 -8.16 8.03
N ASP A 86 10.02 -9.27 8.73
CA ASP A 86 11.24 -10.07 8.60
C ASP A 86 11.44 -10.55 7.16
N ARG A 87 10.36 -11.01 6.50
CA ARG A 87 10.42 -11.39 5.09
C ARG A 87 10.76 -10.19 4.20
N ALA A 88 10.14 -9.04 4.41
CA ALA A 88 10.42 -7.84 3.63
C ALA A 88 11.88 -7.38 3.76
N ILE A 89 12.43 -7.42 4.97
CA ILE A 89 13.84 -7.11 5.23
C ILE A 89 14.75 -8.10 4.49
N ALA A 90 14.49 -9.40 4.60
CA ALA A 90 15.27 -10.43 3.92
C ALA A 90 15.30 -10.22 2.40
N GLU A 91 14.15 -9.93 1.79
CA GLU A 91 14.02 -9.65 0.35
C GLU A 91 14.80 -8.39 -0.07
N ILE A 92 14.74 -7.31 0.72
CA ILE A 92 15.45 -6.06 0.42
C ILE A 92 16.97 -6.27 0.56
N LEU A 93 17.43 -6.95 1.60
CA LEU A 93 18.85 -7.24 1.80
C LEU A 93 19.41 -8.13 0.69
N ALA A 94 18.66 -9.15 0.26
CA ALA A 94 19.03 -10.00 -0.87
C ALA A 94 19.16 -9.19 -2.17
N LYS A 95 18.22 -8.26 -2.42
CA LYS A 95 18.27 -7.37 -3.60
C LYS A 95 19.45 -6.41 -3.56
N LEU A 96 19.76 -5.84 -2.40
CA LEU A 96 20.92 -4.96 -2.23
C LEU A 96 22.25 -5.69 -2.45
N ALA A 97 22.35 -6.94 -1.97
CA ALA A 97 23.53 -7.77 -2.21
C ALA A 97 23.69 -8.12 -3.70
N ALA A 98 22.59 -8.45 -4.38
CA ALA A 98 22.60 -8.79 -5.81
C ALA A 98 22.83 -7.57 -6.72
N LYS A 99 22.33 -6.39 -6.32
CA LYS A 99 22.45 -5.14 -7.08
C LYS A 99 22.75 -3.97 -6.13
N PRO A 100 24.03 -3.74 -5.79
CA PRO A 100 24.41 -2.65 -4.91
C PRO A 100 23.95 -1.31 -5.47
N VAL A 101 23.34 -0.48 -4.60
CA VAL A 101 22.91 0.87 -4.97
C VAL A 101 24.06 1.83 -4.71
N VAL A 102 24.39 2.64 -5.72
CA VAL A 102 25.35 3.74 -5.54
C VAL A 102 24.59 4.95 -5.02
N VAL A 103 24.86 5.35 -3.78
CA VAL A 103 24.32 6.60 -3.22
C VAL A 103 25.19 7.75 -3.71
N PRO A 104 24.65 8.72 -4.49
CA PRO A 104 25.44 9.84 -4.96
C PRO A 104 25.82 10.75 -3.79
N ASN A 105 27.03 11.31 -3.83
CA ASN A 105 27.41 12.35 -2.87
C ASN A 105 26.56 13.61 -3.12
N PRO A 106 26.16 14.34 -2.06
CA PRO A 106 25.47 15.61 -2.23
C PRO A 106 26.36 16.61 -3.00
N PRO A 107 25.76 17.48 -3.83
CA PRO A 107 26.52 18.52 -4.51
C PRO A 107 27.17 19.48 -3.50
N LYS A 108 28.21 20.19 -3.94
CA LYS A 108 28.80 21.28 -3.15
C LYS A 108 27.72 22.31 -2.80
N TYR A 109 27.78 22.85 -1.58
CA TYR A 109 26.86 23.92 -1.17
C TYR A 109 26.96 25.13 -2.09
N PRO A 110 25.85 25.87 -2.33
CA PRO A 110 25.88 27.10 -3.11
C PRO A 110 26.83 28.13 -2.50
N ASP A 111 27.67 28.77 -3.32
CA ASP A 111 28.48 29.90 -2.87
C ASP A 111 27.62 31.17 -2.83
N LYS A 112 27.27 31.62 -1.63
CA LYS A 112 26.46 32.83 -1.40
C LYS A 112 27.26 34.14 -1.40
N ARG A 113 28.55 34.10 -1.76
CA ARG A 113 29.44 35.28 -1.76
C ARG A 113 29.51 36.00 -3.13
N LYS A 114 28.77 35.53 -4.13
CA LYS A 114 28.64 36.16 -5.44
C LYS A 114 27.23 36.69 -5.65
#